data_AF-A0AAE0AVI0-F1
#
_entry.id   AF-A0AAE0AVI0-F1
#
_cell.length_a   1.000
_cell.length_b   1.000
_cell.length_c   1.000
_cell.angle_alpha   90.00
_cell.angle_beta   90.00
_cell.angle_gamma   90.00
#
_symmetry.space_group_name_H-M   'P 1'
#
loop_
_entity.id
_entity.type
_entity.pdbx_description
1 polymer ?
#
loop_
_entity_poly.entity_id
_entity_poly.type
_entity_poly.pdbx_seq_one_letter_code
_entity_poly.pdbx_strand_id
1 'polypeptide(L)'
;MASGEVVKRAECGCCGIYEECTTDYILWVQQRFGGVWVCGLCEEAIKEEQARQGDGIGVEVALRLQAAFRSETTIRIAPVSILQLIKKIMSSSSNSASSLSKVPLASL
;
A
#
# COMPACT_ATOMS: atom_id res chain seq x y z
N MET A 1 -38.58 -18.44 -10.80
CA MET A 1 -38.07 -17.34 -11.64
C MET A 1 -36.63 -17.10 -11.21
N ALA A 2 -35.66 -17.47 -12.05
CA ALA A 2 -34.27 -17.16 -11.74
C ALA A 2 -34.12 -15.64 -11.88
N SER A 3 -34.03 -14.94 -10.75
CA SER A 3 -33.57 -13.55 -10.73
C SER A 3 -32.10 -13.60 -11.12
N GLY A 4 -31.83 -13.58 -12.42
CA GLY A 4 -30.48 -13.57 -12.96
C GLY A 4 -29.85 -12.25 -12.57
N GLU A 5 -29.05 -12.27 -11.51
CA GLU A 5 -28.34 -11.09 -11.05
C GLU A 5 -27.39 -10.62 -12.16
N VAL A 6 -27.51 -9.34 -12.55
CA VAL A 6 -26.71 -8.77 -13.64
C VAL A 6 -25.30 -8.53 -13.14
N VAL A 7 -24.41 -9.47 -13.45
CA VAL A 7 -22.97 -9.40 -13.19
C VAL A 7 -22.28 -8.57 -14.29
N LYS A 8 -21.39 -7.66 -13.89
CA LYS A 8 -20.55 -6.84 -14.75
C LYS A 8 -19.09 -7.02 -14.38
N ARG A 9 -18.22 -6.94 -15.39
CA ARG A 9 -16.78 -6.82 -15.18
C ARG A 9 -16.42 -5.35 -14.94
N ALA A 10 -15.78 -5.03 -13.82
CA ALA A 10 -15.40 -3.67 -13.44
C ALA A 10 -13.90 -3.59 -13.10
N GLU A 11 -13.24 -2.54 -13.57
CA GLU A 11 -11.83 -2.27 -13.29
C GLU A 11 -11.69 -1.43 -12.02
N CYS A 12 -10.90 -1.90 -11.06
CA CYS A 12 -10.63 -1.20 -9.81
C CYS A 12 -9.85 0.10 -10.08
N GLY A 13 -10.38 1.25 -9.65
CA GLY A 13 -9.72 2.55 -9.79
C GLY A 13 -8.42 2.70 -8.99
N CYS A 14 -8.19 1.83 -7.98
CA CYS A 14 -6.97 1.83 -7.18
C CYS A 14 -5.82 1.05 -7.84
N CYS A 15 -6.07 -0.19 -8.26
CA CYS A 15 -5.01 -1.13 -8.68
C CYS A 15 -5.13 -1.65 -10.12
N GLY A 16 -6.19 -1.28 -10.86
CA GLY A 16 -6.38 -1.67 -12.26
C GLY A 16 -6.76 -3.14 -12.48
N ILE A 17 -6.99 -3.92 -11.41
CA ILE A 17 -7.47 -5.30 -11.55
C ILE A 17 -8.96 -5.30 -11.91
N TYR A 18 -9.39 -6.31 -12.66
CA TYR A 18 -10.80 -6.51 -13.00
C TYR A 18 -11.45 -7.53 -12.07
N GLU A 19 -12.67 -7.25 -11.62
CA GLU A 19 -13.51 -8.18 -10.87
C GLU A 19 -14.91 -8.29 -11.52
N GLU A 20 -15.52 -9.46 -11.38
CA GLU A 20 -16.91 -9.70 -11.75
C GLU A 20 -17.79 -9.43 -10.53
N CYS A 21 -18.65 -8.42 -10.64
CA CYS A 21 -19.46 -7.93 -9.54
C CYS A 21 -20.87 -7.61 -10.00
N THR A 22 -21.80 -7.70 -9.07
CA THR A 22 -23.20 -7.42 -9.35
C THR A 22 -23.38 -5.92 -9.47
N THR A 23 -24.31 -5.50 -10.33
CA THR A 23 -24.49 -4.05 -10.60
C THR A 23 -24.81 -3.27 -9.31
N ASP A 24 -25.59 -3.87 -8.42
CA ASP A 24 -25.97 -3.26 -7.14
C ASP A 24 -24.76 -3.11 -6.21
N TYR A 25 -23.89 -4.12 -6.15
CA TYR A 25 -22.67 -4.04 -5.34
C TYR A 25 -21.70 -2.98 -5.89
N ILE A 26 -21.55 -2.86 -7.21
CA ILE A 26 -20.74 -1.82 -7.84
C ILE A 26 -21.21 -0.42 -7.42
N LEU A 27 -22.52 -0.16 -7.51
CA LEU A 27 -23.10 1.13 -7.15
C LEU A 27 -22.93 1.45 -5.66
N TRP A 28 -23.10 0.45 -4.79
CA TRP A 28 -22.92 0.62 -3.35
C TRP A 28 -21.48 0.99 -2.98
N VAL A 29 -20.49 0.32 -3.59
CA VAL A 29 -19.07 0.65 -3.39
C VAL A 29 -18.78 2.06 -3.93
N GLN A 30 -19.24 2.39 -5.13
CA GLN A 30 -19.04 3.72 -5.71
C GLN A 30 -19.60 4.85 -4.82
N GLN A 31 -20.75 4.66 -4.17
CA GLN A 31 -21.29 5.63 -3.22
C GLN A 31 -20.36 5.87 -2.02
N ARG A 32 -19.64 4.85 -1.57
CA ARG A 32 -18.69 4.92 -0.45
C ARG A 32 -17.37 5.58 -0.84
N PHE A 33 -16.94 5.40 -2.09
CA PHE A 33 -15.62 5.81 -2.58
C PHE A 33 -15.68 6.90 -3.65
N GLY A 34 -16.57 7.89 -3.48
CA GLY A 34 -16.59 9.10 -4.31
C GLY A 34 -16.85 8.85 -5.80
N GLY A 35 -17.65 7.83 -6.12
CA GLY A 35 -17.97 7.42 -7.48
C GLY A 35 -16.99 6.43 -8.12
N VAL A 36 -15.92 6.05 -7.42
CA VAL A 36 -14.92 5.11 -7.93
C VAL A 36 -15.23 3.69 -7.46
N TRP A 37 -15.16 2.73 -8.39
CA TRP A 37 -15.19 1.31 -8.04
C TRP A 37 -13.83 0.89 -7.49
N VAL A 38 -13.83 0.21 -6.34
CA VAL A 38 -12.64 -0.41 -5.74
C VAL A 38 -12.89 -1.90 -5.54
N CYS A 39 -11.90 -2.73 -5.84
CA CYS A 39 -12.00 -4.16 -5.62
C CYS A 39 -12.04 -4.49 -4.12
N GLY A 40 -12.52 -5.68 -3.77
CA GLY A 40 -12.66 -6.11 -2.37
C GLY A 40 -11.35 -6.01 -1.57
N LEU A 41 -10.20 -6.30 -2.20
CA LEU A 41 -8.89 -6.19 -1.55
C LEU A 41 -8.49 -4.72 -1.26
N CYS A 42 -8.78 -3.81 -2.18
CA CYS A 42 -8.52 -2.39 -1.97
C CYS A 42 -9.50 -1.80 -0.94
N GLU A 43 -10.75 -2.26 -0.91
CA GLU A 43 -11.72 -1.85 0.12
C GLU A 43 -11.19 -2.17 1.53
N GLU A 44 -10.71 -3.39 1.77
CA GLU A 44 -10.16 -3.79 3.07
C GLU A 44 -8.89 -3.02 3.44
N ALA A 45 -7.98 -2.81 2.48
CA ALA A 45 -6.78 -2.01 2.71
C ALA A 45 -7.11 -0.56 3.12
N ILE A 46 -8.15 0.03 2.51
CA ILE A 46 -8.62 1.37 2.88
C ILE A 46 -9.20 1.38 4.29
N LYS A 47 -10.02 0.38 4.65
CA LYS A 47 -10.59 0.26 6.01
C LYS A 47 -9.50 0.13 7.08
N GLU A 48 -8.47 -0.68 6.82
CA GLU A 48 -7.35 -0.89 7.75
C GLU A 48 -6.58 0.41 7.99
N GLU A 49 -6.29 1.17 6.95
CA GLU A 49 -5.58 2.45 7.08
C GLU A 49 -6.44 3.52 7.76
N GLN A 50 -7.75 3.57 7.49
CA GLN A 50 -8.68 4.45 8.19
C GLN A 50 -8.68 4.15 9.70
N ALA A 51 -8.73 2.87 10.07
CA ALA A 51 -8.62 2.46 11.47
C ALA A 51 -7.28 2.87 12.11
N ARG A 52 -6.19 2.89 11.32
CA ARG A 52 -4.85 3.29 11.77
C ARG A 52 -4.67 4.80 11.94
N GLN A 53 -5.28 5.62 11.07
CA GLN A 53 -5.13 7.09 11.09
C GLN A 53 -6.17 7.82 11.95
N GLY A 54 -7.24 7.15 12.37
CA GLY A 54 -8.36 7.76 13.08
C GLY A 54 -9.39 8.39 12.14
N ASP A 55 -10.62 8.55 12.64
CA ASP A 55 -11.77 9.01 11.85
C ASP A 55 -11.52 10.37 11.18
N GLY A 56 -11.66 10.45 9.86
CA GLY A 56 -11.78 11.75 9.19
C GLY A 56 -11.53 11.85 7.69
N ILE A 57 -11.02 10.83 7.00
CA ILE A 57 -10.48 11.06 5.65
C ILE A 57 -10.75 9.87 4.71
N GLY A 58 -12.01 9.64 4.34
CA GLY A 58 -12.39 8.45 3.55
C GLY A 58 -11.83 8.39 2.13
N VAL A 59 -11.98 9.47 1.36
CA VAL A 59 -11.60 9.54 -0.07
C VAL A 59 -10.12 9.89 -0.24
N GLU A 60 -9.61 10.79 0.59
CA GLU A 60 -8.23 11.27 0.51
C GLU A 60 -7.23 10.22 1.07
N VAL A 61 -7.63 9.37 2.03
CA VAL A 61 -6.85 8.16 2.40
C VAL A 61 -6.87 7.14 1.27
N ALA A 62 -8.00 6.93 0.59
CA ALA A 62 -8.06 6.03 -0.56
C ALA A 62 -7.13 6.49 -1.71
N LEU A 63 -7.07 7.79 -1.98
CA LEU A 63 -6.15 8.40 -2.96
C LEU A 63 -4.68 8.29 -2.51
N ARG A 64 -4.39 8.51 -1.22
CA ARG A 64 -3.03 8.34 -0.67
C ARG A 64 -2.58 6.90 -0.67
N LEU A 65 -3.44 5.96 -0.34
CA LEU A 65 -3.18 4.53 -0.46
C LEU A 65 -3.03 4.11 -1.91
N GLN A 66 -3.81 4.66 -2.84
CA GLN A 66 -3.60 4.45 -4.27
C GLN A 66 -2.20 4.93 -4.71
N ALA A 67 -1.79 6.14 -4.29
CA ALA A 67 -0.46 6.67 -4.60
C ALA A 67 0.66 5.84 -3.96
N ALA A 68 0.51 5.48 -2.68
CA ALA A 68 1.43 4.65 -1.93
C ALA A 68 1.52 3.25 -2.55
N PHE A 69 0.41 2.53 -2.67
CA PHE A 69 0.33 1.18 -3.24
C PHE A 69 0.88 1.13 -4.67
N ARG A 70 0.57 2.11 -5.53
CA ARG A 70 1.12 2.17 -6.90
C ARG A 70 2.61 2.46 -6.91
N SER A 71 3.11 3.29 -6.00
CA SER A 71 4.54 3.56 -5.87
C SER A 71 5.30 2.38 -5.25
N GLU A 72 4.69 1.67 -4.32
CA GLU A 72 5.31 0.59 -3.54
C GLU A 72 5.29 -0.73 -4.31
N THR A 73 4.24 -0.99 -5.10
CA THR A 73 4.23 -2.10 -6.08
C THR A 73 5.23 -1.87 -7.21
N THR A 74 5.43 -0.62 -7.64
CA THR A 74 6.49 -0.27 -8.61
C THR A 74 7.90 -0.37 -8.01
N ILE A 75 8.08 -0.17 -6.70
CA ILE A 75 9.39 -0.29 -6.03
C ILE A 75 9.68 -1.73 -5.57
N ARG A 76 8.66 -2.52 -5.21
CA ARG A 76 8.82 -3.94 -4.82
C ARG A 76 8.95 -4.87 -6.03
N ILE A 77 8.47 -4.44 -7.19
CA ILE A 77 8.71 -5.07 -8.50
C ILE A 77 9.51 -4.12 -9.41
N ALA A 78 10.32 -3.23 -8.84
CA ALA A 78 11.49 -2.81 -9.58
C ALA A 78 12.33 -4.09 -9.72
N PRO A 79 12.83 -4.46 -10.91
CA PRO A 79 13.83 -5.50 -11.01
C PRO A 79 15.07 -4.96 -10.31
N VAL A 80 15.12 -5.08 -8.99
CA VAL A 80 16.33 -4.86 -8.22
C VAL A 80 17.29 -5.88 -8.77
N SER A 81 18.28 -5.38 -9.51
CA SER A 81 19.30 -6.24 -10.07
C SER A 81 19.86 -7.05 -8.92
N ILE A 82 20.05 -8.36 -9.13
CA ILE A 82 20.74 -9.24 -8.18
C ILE A 82 22.04 -8.56 -7.69
N LEU A 83 22.69 -7.79 -8.58
CA LEU A 83 23.86 -6.97 -8.25
C LEU A 83 23.61 -5.89 -7.19
N GLN A 84 22.48 -5.19 -7.21
CA GLN A 84 22.11 -4.19 -6.20
C GLN A 84 21.83 -4.84 -4.84
N LEU A 85 21.21 -6.02 -4.84
CA LEU A 85 20.98 -6.79 -3.61
C LEU A 85 22.33 -7.22 -2.99
N ILE A 86 23.22 -7.78 -3.80
CA ILE A 86 24.57 -8.20 -3.38
C ILE A 86 25.34 -6.98 -2.83
N LYS A 87 25.29 -5.83 -3.51
CA LYS A 87 25.94 -4.59 -3.04
C LYS A 87 25.45 -4.16 -1.66
N LYS A 88 24.12 -4.22 -1.43
CA LYS A 88 23.53 -3.84 -0.15
C LYS A 88 23.94 -4.76 0.99
N ILE A 89 24.08 -6.06 0.73
CA ILE A 89 24.61 -7.05 1.69
C ILE A 89 26.09 -6.75 1.98
N MET A 90 26.90 -6.52 0.95
CA MET A 90 28.33 -6.22 1.13
C MET A 90 28.58 -4.90 1.88
N SER A 91 27.78 -3.87 1.61
CA SER A 91 27.89 -2.57 2.29
C SER A 91 27.39 -2.59 3.73
N SER A 92 26.58 -3.58 4.13
CA SER A 92 26.12 -3.71 5.52
C SER A 92 27.09 -4.50 6.40
N SER A 93 28.10 -5.16 5.82
CA SER A 93 29.12 -5.92 6.58
C SER A 93 30.28 -5.07 7.13
N SER A 94 30.35 -3.75 6.89
CA SER A 94 31.48 -2.92 7.34
C SER A 94 31.23 -2.06 8.58
N ASN A 95 30.06 -2.12 9.22
CA ASN A 95 29.81 -1.36 10.46
C ASN A 95 29.79 -2.24 11.71
N SER A 96 30.92 -2.92 11.94
CA SER A 96 31.25 -3.57 13.20
C SER A 96 32.65 -3.16 13.64
N ALA A 97 32.80 -1.94 14.16
CA ALA A 97 33.86 -1.61 15.12
C ALA A 97 33.19 -1.14 16.40
N SER A 98 33.17 -2.03 17.38
CA SER A 98 32.69 -1.83 18.73
C SER A 98 33.69 -1.03 19.58
N SER A 99 33.15 -0.34 20.59
CA SER A 99 33.67 -0.24 21.97
C SER A 99 34.76 0.79 22.36
N LEU A 100 34.31 1.70 23.24
CA LEU A 100 34.92 2.28 24.45
C LEU A 100 36.11 3.27 24.44
N SER A 101 35.87 4.29 25.26
CA SER A 101 36.77 5.10 26.10
C SER A 101 37.37 6.37 25.49
N LYS A 102 37.02 7.50 26.11
CA LYS A 102 37.91 8.60 26.49
C LYS A 102 37.16 9.50 27.48
N VAL A 103 37.38 9.24 28.76
CA VAL A 103 37.18 10.24 29.82
C VAL A 103 38.28 11.29 29.63
N PRO A 104 38.00 12.60 29.53
CA PRO A 104 39.05 13.60 29.61
C PRO A 104 39.31 13.94 31.08
N LEU A 105 40.51 13.59 31.54
CA LEU A 105 41.14 14.21 32.69
C LEU A 105 41.76 15.53 32.21
N ALA A 106 41.19 16.65 32.64
CA ALA A 106 41.86 17.94 32.63
C ALA A 106 41.72 18.54 34.03
N SER A 107 42.85 18.59 34.73
CA SER A 107 43.01 19.20 36.05
C SER A 107 42.87 20.72 35.97
N LEU A 108 42.02 21.28 36.83
CA LEU A 108 42.31 22.41 37.73
C LEU A 108 41.20 22.48 38.79
#